data_AF-A0A958C8A4-F1
#
_entry.id   AF-A0A958C8A4-F1
#
_cell.length_a   1.000
_cell.length_b   1.000
_cell.length_c   1.000
_cell.angle_alpha   90.00
_cell.angle_beta   90.00
_cell.angle_gamma   90.00
#
_symmetry.space_group_name_H-M   'P 1'
#
loop_
_entity.id
_entity.type
_entity.pdbx_description
1 polymer ?
#
loop_
_entity_poly.entity_id
_entity_poly.type
_entity_poly.pdbx_seq_one_letter_code
_entity_poly.pdbx_strand_id
1 'polypeptide(L)' 'IDKMDEYAEQFGFGDVTGIDLPGENPGLVPTPRWKRLTYAETWAAGDTYNMAIGQGAMLATPLQVLNATAAIANGG' A
#
# COMPACT_ATOMS: atom_id res chain seq x y z
N ILE A 1 -9.60 -8.59 -1.18
CA ILE A 1 -8.85 -7.44 -0.66
C ILE A 1 -7.78 -7.91 0.32
N ASP A 2 -8.12 -8.76 1.29
CA ASP A 2 -7.20 -9.30 2.30
C ASP A 2 -5.87 -9.82 1.74
N LYS A 3 -5.89 -10.61 0.66
CA LYS A 3 -4.64 -11.07 0.01
C LYS A 3 -3.81 -9.93 -0.58
N MET A 4 -4.46 -8.92 -1.17
CA MET A 4 -3.74 -7.77 -1.75
C MET A 4 -3.13 -6.91 -0.66
N ASP A 5 -3.81 -6.79 0.48
CA ASP A 5 -3.31 -6.12 1.68
C ASP A 5 -2.04 -6.84 2.20
N GLU A 6 -2.13 -8.16 2.39
CA GLU A 6 -1.01 -9.01 2.80
C GLU A 6 0.21 -8.89 1.86
N TYR A 7 0.01 -8.97 0.55
CA TYR A 7 1.12 -8.81 -0.39
C TYR A 7 1.66 -7.37 -0.42
N ALA A 8 0.81 -6.35 -0.27
CA ALA A 8 1.25 -4.96 -0.20
C ALA A 8 2.16 -4.73 1.01
N GLU A 9 1.80 -5.30 2.17
CA GLU A 9 2.64 -5.30 3.38
C GLU A 9 3.97 -6.03 3.13
N GLN A 10 3.95 -7.20 2.50
CA GLN A 10 5.18 -7.95 2.17
C GLN A 10 6.13 -7.18 1.23
N PHE A 11 5.59 -6.37 0.31
CA PHE A 11 6.38 -5.47 -0.54
C PHE A 11 6.82 -4.18 0.16
N GLY A 12 6.42 -3.97 1.43
CA GLY A 12 6.79 -2.82 2.24
C GLY A 12 5.94 -1.57 1.98
N PHE A 13 4.78 -1.69 1.34
CA PHE A 13 3.84 -0.58 1.22
C PHE A 13 3.07 -0.39 2.53
N GLY A 14 2.77 0.86 2.89
CA GLY A 14 2.01 1.19 4.09
C GLY A 14 2.87 1.38 5.35
N ASP A 15 4.18 1.12 5.26
CA ASP A 15 5.14 1.33 6.33
C ASP A 15 6.38 2.11 5.85
N VAL A 16 7.07 2.76 6.78
CA VAL A 16 8.34 3.45 6.48
C VAL A 16 9.44 2.44 6.13
N THR A 17 10.38 2.82 5.26
CA THR A 17 11.43 1.90 4.79
C THR A 17 12.53 1.69 5.81
N GLY A 18 12.66 2.59 6.80
CA GLY A 18 13.68 2.53 7.83
C GLY A 18 15.07 2.99 7.36
N ILE A 19 15.11 3.74 6.25
CA ILE A 19 16.35 4.40 5.80
C ILE A 19 16.73 5.50 6.80
N ASP A 20 18.03 5.78 6.93
CA ASP A 20 18.56 6.82 7.81
C ASP A 20 18.33 8.24 7.22
N LEU A 21 17.05 8.57 6.97
CA LEU A 21 16.61 9.88 6.52
C LEU A 21 15.42 10.34 7.36
N PRO A 22 15.41 11.59 7.85
CA PRO A 22 14.26 12.12 8.55
C PRO A 22 13.10 12.37 7.57
N GLY A 23 11.87 12.20 8.06
CA GLY A 23 10.66 12.62 7.35
C GLY A 23 10.09 11.59 6.36
N GLU A 24 10.39 10.31 6.54
CA GLU A 24 9.68 9.26 5.82
C GLU A 24 8.16 9.33 6.06
N ASN A 25 7.40 9.00 5.02
CA ASN A 25 5.95 8.89 5.09
C ASN A 25 5.57 7.42 4.84
N PRO A 26 4.73 6.81 5.69
CA PRO A 26 4.29 5.42 5.51
C PRO A 26 3.41 5.22 4.27
N GLY A 27 2.92 6.29 3.64
CA GLY A 27 1.96 6.18 2.55
C GLY A 27 0.60 5.70 3.07
N LEU A 28 -0.13 4.97 2.23
CA LEU A 28 -1.43 4.41 2.57
C LEU A 28 -1.76 3.19 1.71
N VAL A 29 -1.90 2.03 2.35
CA VAL A 29 -2.57 0.86 1.78
C VAL A 29 -4.02 0.86 2.28
N PRO A 30 -5.03 1.11 1.42
CA PRO A 30 -6.39 1.26 1.86
C PRO A 30 -7.01 -0.10 2.22
N THR A 31 -7.57 -0.20 3.43
CA THR A 31 -8.26 -1.40 3.92
C THR A 31 -9.77 -1.15 4.09
N PRO A 32 -10.60 -2.21 4.17
CA PRO A 32 -12.02 -2.07 4.50
C PRO A 32 -12.25 -1.32 5.82
N ARG A 33 -11.39 -1.55 6.82
CA ARG A 33 -11.43 -0.83 8.10
C ARG A 33 -11.10 0.64 7.91
N TRP A 34 -10.03 0.96 7.18
CA TRP A 34 -9.66 2.34 6.88
C TRP A 34 -10.79 3.09 6.18
N LYS A 35 -11.38 2.50 5.13
CA LYS A 35 -12.46 3.15 4.37
C LYS A 35 -13.68 3.43 5.25
N ARG A 36 -14.04 2.49 6.12
CA ARG A 36 -15.16 2.66 7.07
C ARG A 36 -14.90 3.77 8.08
N LEU A 37 -13.67 3.94 8.55
CA LEU A 37 -13.32 4.99 9.51
C LEU A 37 -13.17 6.37 8.87
N THR A 38 -12.66 6.43 7.63
CA THR A 38 -12.35 7.68 6.94
C THR A 38 -13.56 8.26 6.20
N TYR A 39 -14.35 7.40 5.54
CA TYR A 39 -15.47 7.83 4.68
C TYR A 39 -16.85 7.37 5.17
N ALA A 40 -16.93 6.58 6.24
CA ALA A 40 -18.18 5.95 6.70
C ALA A 40 -18.85 5.06 5.62
N GLU A 41 -18.05 4.50 4.71
CA GLU A 41 -18.49 3.65 3.61
C GLU A 41 -18.00 2.20 3.78
N THR A 42 -18.75 1.26 3.21
CA THR A 42 -18.35 -0.15 3.10
C THR A 42 -17.43 -0.37 1.90
N TRP A 43 -16.51 -1.32 2.00
CA TRP A 43 -15.66 -1.73 0.88
C TRP A 43 -16.49 -2.34 -0.26
N ALA A 44 -16.32 -1.80 -1.46
CA ALA A 44 -16.99 -2.25 -2.68
C ALA A 44 -16.02 -3.04 -3.58
N ALA A 45 -16.57 -3.83 -4.50
CA ALA A 45 -15.76 -4.55 -5.49
C ALA A 45 -14.88 -3.60 -6.32
N GLY A 46 -15.42 -2.42 -6.68
CA GLY A 46 -14.70 -1.38 -7.42
C GLY A 46 -13.46 -0.84 -6.69
N ASP A 47 -13.46 -0.81 -5.36
CA ASP A 47 -12.27 -0.39 -4.58
C ASP A 47 -11.11 -1.38 -4.78
N THR A 48 -11.45 -2.67 -4.86
CA THR A 48 -10.45 -3.73 -5.13
C THR A 48 -9.88 -3.59 -6.54
N TYR A 49 -10.71 -3.27 -7.53
CA TYR A 49 -10.26 -3.06 -8.90
C TYR A 49 -9.33 -1.85 -9.04
N ASN A 50 -9.67 -0.73 -8.40
CA ASN A 50 -8.81 0.45 -8.39
C ASN A 50 -7.46 0.14 -7.71
N MET A 51 -7.49 -0.52 -6.56
CA MET A 51 -6.26 -0.89 -5.85
C MET A 51 -5.37 -1.83 -6.69
N ALA A 52 -5.95 -2.74 -7.47
CA ALA A 52 -5.17 -3.70 -8.27
C ALA A 52 -4.31 -3.04 -9.36
N ILE A 53 -4.67 -1.81 -9.77
CA ILE A 53 -3.91 -1.00 -10.73
C ILE A 53 -3.18 0.19 -10.06
N GLY A 54 -3.08 0.18 -8.73
CA GLY A 54 -2.40 1.24 -7.97
C GLY A 54 -3.16 2.57 -7.91
N GLN A 55 -4.48 2.57 -8.10
CA GLN A 55 -5.34 3.75 -8.05
C GLN A 55 -6.26 3.78 -6.82
N GLY A 56 -7.11 4.80 -6.75
CA GLY A 56 -8.03 5.03 -5.63
C GLY A 56 -7.33 5.77 -4.49
N ALA A 57 -7.48 5.24 -3.28
CA ALA A 57 -6.88 5.82 -2.08
C ALA A 57 -5.46 5.30 -1.77
N MET A 58 -4.90 4.45 -2.64
CA MET A 58 -3.54 3.96 -2.47
C MET A 58 -2.53 5.10 -2.61
N LEU A 59 -1.63 5.24 -1.64
CA LEU A 59 -0.51 6.17 -1.68
C LEU A 59 0.77 5.39 -1.41
N ALA A 60 1.78 5.59 -2.24
CA ALA A 60 3.09 5.01 -2.06
C ALA A 60 4.17 6.10 -2.24
N THR A 61 5.25 6.00 -1.48
CA THR A 61 6.42 6.85 -1.69
C THR A 61 7.30 6.28 -2.81
N PRO A 62 8.10 7.12 -3.50
CA PRO A 62 9.07 6.61 -4.47
C PRO A 62 10.05 5.58 -3.88
N LEU A 63 10.39 5.69 -2.60
CA LEU A 63 11.24 4.73 -1.90
C LEU A 63 10.55 3.37 -1.71
N GLN A 64 9.26 3.36 -1.36
CA GLN A 64 8.49 2.10 -1.28
C GLN A 64 8.39 1.42 -2.65
N VAL A 65 8.16 2.18 -3.73
CA VAL A 65 8.13 1.65 -5.10
C VAL A 65 9.49 1.09 -5.50
N LEU A 66 10.59 1.76 -5.13
CA LEU A 66 11.95 1.26 -5.35
C LEU A 66 12.16 -0.07 -4.60
N ASN A 67 11.77 -0.16 -3.33
CA ASN A 67 11.96 -1.37 -2.53
C ASN A 67 11.16 -2.55 -3.10
N ALA A 68 9.90 -2.34 -3.48
CA ALA A 68 9.08 -3.36 -4.13
C ALA A 68 9.72 -3.85 -5.45
N THR A 69 10.28 -2.93 -6.24
CA THR A 69 10.99 -3.26 -7.48
C THR A 69 12.27 -4.07 -7.20
N ALA A 70 13.02 -3.69 -6.17
CA ALA A 70 14.22 -4.40 -5.76
C ALA A 70 13.92 -5.81 -5.24
N ALA A 71 12.84 -6.01 -4.48
CA ALA A 71 12.40 -7.33 -4.03
C ALA A 71 12.17 -8.27 -5.22
N ILE A 72 11.47 -7.79 -6.27
CA ILE A 72 11.27 -8.55 -7.51
C ILE A 72 12.61 -8.87 -8.18
N ALA A 73 13.51 -7.88 -8.30
CA ALA A 73 14.82 -8.07 -8.92
C ALA A 73 15.71 -9.07 -8.16
N ASN A 74 15.56 -9.16 -6.84
CA ASN A 74 16.33 -10.05 -5.97
C ASN A 74 15.71 -11.46 -5.84
N GLY A 75 14.56 -11.72 -6.46
CA GLY A 75 13.90 -13.03 -6.45
C GLY A 75 12.94 -13.27 -5.29
N GLY A 76 12.56 -12.22 -4.55
CA GLY A 76 11.73 -12.30 -3.35
C GLY A 76 12.56 -12.18 -2.08
#